data_AF-A0A8D2HDC6-F1
#
_entry.id   AF-A0A8D2HDC6-F1
#
_cell.length_a   1.000
_cell.length_b   1.000
_cell.length_c   1.000
_cell.angle_alpha   90.00
_cell.angle_beta   90.00
_cell.angle_gamma   90.00
#
_symmetry.space_group_name_H-M   'P 1'
#
loop_
_entity.id
_entity.type
_entity.pdbx_description
1 polymer ?
#
loop_
_entity_poly.entity_id
_entity_poly.type
_entity_poly.pdbx_seq_one_letter_code
_entity_poly.pdbx_strand_id
1 'polypeptide(L)'
;MKTWTHKGGWQGACKAKTRPSASLKFPVGRVHRLLRKGNYAERVGAGAWAPVYLAAVLEYLTAEILELAGNAARASSLATCSWVNDK
;
A
#
# COMPACT_ATOMS: atom_id res chain seq x y z
N MET A 1 50.47 11.94 -28.77
CA MET A 1 49.22 12.69 -28.48
C MET A 1 48.32 11.83 -27.62
N LYS A 2 48.05 12.23 -26.37
CA LYS A 2 47.11 11.54 -25.47
C LYS A 2 45.84 12.39 -25.39
N THR A 3 44.74 11.92 -25.96
CA THR A 3 43.44 12.59 -25.82
C THR A 3 42.75 12.08 -24.57
N TRP A 4 42.45 13.00 -23.65
CA TRP A 4 41.65 12.72 -22.46
C TRP A 4 40.20 12.55 -22.88
N THR A 5 39.62 11.36 -22.70
CA THR A 5 38.18 11.16 -22.74
C THR A 5 37.66 11.01 -21.32
N HIS A 6 37.19 12.10 -20.72
CA HIS A 6 36.32 12.03 -19.54
C HIS A 6 34.91 11.60 -19.99
N LYS A 7 34.49 10.38 -19.62
CA LYS A 7 33.08 9.91 -19.63
C LYS A 7 32.96 8.85 -18.52
N GLY A 8 32.07 8.92 -17.54
CA GLY A 8 30.98 9.85 -17.28
C GLY A 8 30.70 9.90 -15.77
N GLY A 9 30.06 10.98 -15.35
CA GLY A 9 29.85 11.33 -13.94
C GLY A 9 28.89 10.40 -13.21
N TRP A 10 29.10 10.33 -11.90
CA TRP A 10 28.19 9.81 -10.89
C TRP A 10 26.80 10.45 -11.05
N GLN A 11 25.87 9.70 -11.63
CA GLN A 11 24.46 10.05 -11.58
C GLN A 11 23.90 9.43 -10.31
N GLY A 12 23.90 10.23 -9.24
CA GLY A 12 23.08 9.96 -8.07
C GLY A 12 21.63 9.82 -8.53
N ALA A 13 21.17 8.59 -8.69
CA ALA A 13 19.86 8.30 -9.22
C ALA A 13 18.80 8.96 -8.32
N CYS A 14 18.17 10.02 -8.80
CA CYS A 14 16.86 10.43 -8.32
C CYS A 14 15.97 9.20 -8.44
N LYS A 15 15.66 8.55 -7.32
CA LYS A 15 14.73 7.42 -7.27
C LYS A 15 13.42 7.90 -7.88
N ALA A 16 13.16 7.50 -9.13
CA ALA A 16 11.89 7.78 -9.79
C ALA A 16 10.78 7.21 -8.90
N LYS A 17 10.01 8.10 -8.26
CA LYS A 17 8.81 7.69 -7.52
C LYS A 17 7.85 7.15 -8.57
N THR A 18 7.74 5.83 -8.69
CA THR A 18 6.73 5.19 -9.53
C THR A 18 5.38 5.81 -9.20
N ARG A 19 4.73 6.44 -10.20
CA ARG A 19 3.45 7.10 -10.02
C ARG A 19 2.42 6.08 -9.51
N PRO A 20 1.50 6.47 -8.61
CA PRO A 20 0.39 5.60 -8.24
C PRO A 20 -0.41 5.30 -9.51
N SER A 21 -0.50 4.02 -9.88
CA SER A 21 -1.18 3.57 -11.11
C SER A 21 -2.71 3.48 -10.97
N ALA A 22 -3.26 3.96 -9.85
CA ALA A 22 -4.68 4.09 -9.57
C ALA A 22 -4.88 5.05 -8.38
N SER A 23 -6.05 5.67 -8.26
CA SER A 23 -6.46 6.49 -7.10
C SER A 23 -6.82 5.62 -5.88
N LEU A 24 -5.92 4.71 -5.50
CA LEU A 24 -6.03 3.86 -4.32
C LEU A 24 -5.24 4.47 -3.16
N LYS A 25 -5.80 4.45 -1.95
CA LYS A 25 -5.10 4.84 -0.71
C LYS A 25 -3.97 3.86 -0.40
N PHE A 26 -4.12 2.60 -0.80
CA PHE A 26 -3.11 1.58 -0.56
C PHE A 26 -1.94 1.66 -1.55
N PRO A 27 -0.68 1.52 -1.09
CA PRO A 27 0.51 1.75 -1.92
C PRO A 27 0.77 0.58 -2.89
N VAL A 28 0.25 0.67 -4.11
CA VAL A 28 0.41 -0.33 -5.20
C VAL A 28 1.88 -0.67 -5.47
N GLY A 29 2.78 0.31 -5.48
CA GLY A 29 4.21 0.08 -5.72
C GLY A 29 4.87 -0.79 -4.65
N ARG A 30 4.39 -0.71 -3.39
CA ARG A 30 4.87 -1.56 -2.30
C ARG A 30 4.35 -2.98 -2.46
N VAL A 31 3.07 -3.14 -2.79
CA VAL A 31 2.45 -4.45 -3.07
C VAL A 31 3.20 -5.16 -4.20
N HIS A 32 3.49 -4.44 -5.28
CA HIS A 32 4.27 -4.99 -6.40
C HIS A 32 5.67 -5.46 -6.00
N ARG A 33 6.37 -4.72 -5.11
CA ARG A 33 7.68 -5.14 -4.60
C ARG A 33 7.58 -6.39 -3.71
N LEU A 34 6.55 -6.47 -2.88
CA LEU A 34 6.32 -7.63 -2.02
C LEU A 34 6.02 -8.88 -2.86
N LEU A 35 5.22 -8.75 -3.91
CA LEU A 35 4.92 -9.86 -4.82
C LEU A 35 6.18 -10.39 -5.53
N ARG A 36 7.10 -9.50 -5.93
CA ARG A 36 8.38 -9.91 -6.51
C ARG A 36 9.34 -10.54 -5.50
N LYS A 37 9.37 -10.04 -4.26
CA LYS A 37 10.20 -10.61 -3.19
C LYS A 37 9.70 -11.98 -2.72
N GLY A 38 8.40 -12.22 -2.80
CA GLY A 38 7.78 -13.47 -2.36
C GLY A 38 7.88 -14.63 -3.36
N ASN A 39 8.54 -14.44 -4.52
CA ASN A 39 8.69 -15.47 -5.56
C ASN A 39 7.39 -16.20 -5.95
N TYR A 40 6.23 -15.52 -5.86
CA TYR A 40 4.92 -16.13 -6.16
C TYR A 40 4.76 -16.48 -7.65
N ALA A 41 5.53 -15.86 -8.54
CA ALA A 41 5.60 -16.18 -9.96
C ALA A 41 6.97 -15.74 -10.53
N GLU A 42 7.45 -16.45 -11.57
CA GLU A 42 8.72 -16.16 -12.25
C GLU A 42 8.76 -14.74 -12.84
N ARG A 43 7.64 -14.32 -13.43
CA ARG A 43 7.37 -12.93 -13.78
C ARG A 43 6.07 -12.54 -13.11
N VAL A 44 6.13 -11.59 -12.19
CA VAL A 44 4.92 -10.82 -11.82
C VAL A 44 4.56 -10.07 -13.09
N GLY A 45 3.70 -10.69 -13.90
CA GLY A 45 3.55 -10.42 -15.33
C GLY A 45 3.32 -8.95 -15.61
N ALA A 46 3.69 -8.52 -16.82
CA ALA A 46 3.53 -7.16 -17.35
C ALA A 46 2.08 -6.61 -17.34
N GLY A 47 1.12 -7.31 -16.72
CA GLY A 47 -0.19 -6.78 -16.38
C GLY A 47 -0.08 -5.92 -15.13
N ALA A 48 -0.08 -4.60 -15.32
CA ALA A 48 -0.22 -3.61 -14.25
C ALA A 48 -1.40 -3.90 -13.29
N TRP A 49 -2.34 -4.75 -13.70
CA TRP A 49 -3.54 -5.16 -12.99
C TRP A 49 -3.30 -6.01 -11.74
N ALA A 50 -2.25 -6.84 -11.67
CA ALA A 50 -2.05 -7.74 -10.52
C ALA A 50 -1.82 -7.01 -9.17
N PRO A 51 -0.84 -6.10 -9.04
CA PRO A 51 -0.65 -5.35 -7.80
C PRO A 51 -1.76 -4.32 -7.54
N VAL A 52 -2.40 -3.80 -8.60
CA VAL A 52 -3.51 -2.84 -8.48
C VAL A 52 -4.77 -3.53 -7.93
N TYR A 53 -5.12 -4.71 -8.45
CA TYR A 53 -6.25 -5.49 -7.98
C TYR A 53 -6.07 -5.90 -6.51
N LEU A 54 -4.88 -6.40 -6.15
CA LEU A 54 -4.60 -6.77 -4.77
C LEU A 54 -4.66 -5.57 -3.82
N ALA A 55 -4.13 -4.41 -4.22
CA ALA A 55 -4.23 -3.20 -3.42
C ALA A 55 -5.69 -2.75 -3.22
N ALA A 56 -6.54 -2.87 -4.26
CA ALA A 56 -7.95 -2.51 -4.19
C ALA A 56 -8.75 -3.44 -3.25
N VAL A 57 -8.53 -4.76 -3.33
CA VAL A 57 -9.19 -5.72 -2.44
C VAL A 57 -8.81 -5.48 -0.98
N LEU A 58 -7.52 -5.23 -0.72
CA LEU A 58 -7.05 -4.94 0.63
C LEU A 58 -7.65 -3.65 1.19
N GLU A 59 -7.77 -2.60 0.37
CA GLU A 59 -8.40 -1.33 0.76
C GLU A 59 -9.88 -1.50 1.07
N TYR A 60 -10.61 -2.25 0.23
CA TYR A 60 -12.02 -2.54 0.46
C TYR A 60 -12.25 -3.27 1.79
N LEU A 61 -11.51 -4.35 2.05
CA LEU A 61 -11.66 -5.13 3.28
C LEU A 61 -11.29 -4.33 4.53
N THR A 62 -10.25 -3.49 4.46
CA THR A 62 -9.88 -2.64 5.60
C THR A 62 -10.89 -1.55 5.87
N ALA A 63 -11.49 -0.97 4.82
CA ALA A 63 -12.56 0.01 4.99
C ALA A 63 -13.77 -0.61 5.70
N GLU A 64 -14.23 -1.78 5.25
CA GLU A 64 -15.37 -2.50 5.82
C GLU A 64 -15.15 -2.84 7.30
N ILE A 65 -13.99 -3.42 7.63
CA ILE A 65 -13.66 -3.79 9.01
C ILE A 65 -13.56 -2.54 9.90
N LEU A 66 -12.95 -1.46 9.40
CA LEU A 66 -12.80 -0.23 10.16
C LEU A 66 -14.16 0.47 10.39
N GLU A 67 -15.08 0.38 9.44
CA GLU A 67 -16.43 0.91 9.59
C GLU A 67 -17.21 0.18 10.70
N LEU A 68 -17.20 -1.15 10.67
CA LEU A 68 -17.84 -1.98 11.70
C LEU A 68 -17.19 -1.78 13.08
N ALA A 69 -15.87 -1.79 13.15
CA ALA A 69 -15.13 -1.54 14.38
C ALA A 69 -15.38 -0.13 14.93
N GLY A 70 -15.46 0.88 14.05
CA GLY A 70 -15.80 2.25 14.42
C GLY A 70 -17.22 2.37 14.97
N ASN A 71 -18.17 1.63 14.39
CA ASN A 71 -19.54 1.58 14.91
C ASN A 71 -19.60 0.93 16.30
N ALA A 72 -18.90 -0.18 16.50
CA ALA A 72 -18.82 -0.86 17.81
C ALA A 72 -18.09 -0.01 18.86
N ALA A 73 -17.04 0.71 18.48
CA ALA A 73 -16.34 1.64 19.37
C ALA A 73 -17.23 2.81 19.79
N ARG A 74 -18.00 3.39 18.85
CA ARG A 74 -18.99 4.44 19.18
C ARG A 74 -20.09 3.91 20.10
N ALA A 75 -20.60 2.71 19.82
CA ALA A 75 -21.57 2.04 20.68
C ALA A 75 -21.01 1.81 22.09
N SER A 76 -19.73 1.45 22.21
CA SER A 76 -19.07 1.26 23.51
C SER A 76 -18.84 2.57 24.27
N SER A 77 -18.52 3.67 23.58
CA SER A 77 -18.33 4.99 24.21
C SER A 77 -19.63 5.64 24.72
N LEU A 78 -20.80 5.21 24.23
CA LEU A 78 -22.09 5.62 24.78
C LEU A 78 -22.62 4.64 25.86
N ALA A 79 -22.05 3.43 25.95
CA ALA A 79 -22.54 2.37 26.83
C ALA A 79 -21.98 2.44 28.27
N THR A 80 -21.07 3.37 28.59
CA THR A 80 -20.55 3.51 29.96
C THR A 80 -21.51 4.15 30.95
N CYS A 81 -22.69 4.61 30.52
CA CYS A 81 -23.65 5.28 31.41
C CYS A 81 -24.90 4.46 31.77
N SER A 82 -25.08 3.22 31.31
CA SER A 82 -26.27 2.41 31.64
C SER A 82 -26.02 1.16 32.50
N TRP A 83 -24.77 0.76 32.75
CA TRP A 83 -24.43 -0.39 33.60
C TRP A 83 -24.10 -0.03 35.06
N VAL A 84 -24.14 1.26 35.43
CA VAL A 84 -23.88 1.75 36.80
C VAL A 84 -25.18 2.04 37.58
N ASN A 85 -26.34 1.55 37.12
CA ASN A 85 -27.60 1.75 37.85
C ASN A 85 -28.48 0.50 37.94
N ASP A 86 -27.89 -0.69 37.73
CA ASP A 86 -28.56 -1.98 37.89
C ASP A 86 -27.88 -2.75 39.04
N LYS A 87 -28.04 -2.25 40.27
CA LYS A 87 -27.81 -2.95 41.54
C LYS A 87 -28.63 -2.29 42.66
#